data_AF-A0A928HN90-F1
#
_entry.id   AF-A0A928HN90-F1
#
_cell.length_a   1.000
_cell.length_b   1.000
_cell.length_c   1.000
_cell.angle_alpha   90.00
_cell.angle_beta   90.00
_cell.angle_gamma   90.00
#
_symmetry.space_group_name_H-M   'P 1'
#
loop_
_entity.id
_entity.type
_entity.pdbx_description
1 polymer ?
#
loop_
_entity_poly.entity_id
_entity_poly.type
_entity_poly.pdbx_seq_one_letter_code
_entity_poly.pdbx_strand_id
1 'polypeptide(L)'
;MNMIPLPEQKAQLRKKLRAARAALPDHSLRSERACRNITRLAQWNSARNVLIYVSSRSELNTAFLLDSLLNDPQKNCVVPKCLPNGALNLIQIRSRDELAPGAYGILDPVRELCEN
;
A
#
# COMPACT_ATOMS: atom_id res chain seq x y z
N MET A 1 8.23 -35.72 17.29
CA MET A 1 8.25 -34.89 16.07
C MET A 1 8.49 -33.46 16.51
N ASN A 2 9.69 -32.91 16.32
CA ASN A 2 10.02 -31.56 16.79
C ASN A 2 9.27 -30.54 15.92
N MET A 3 8.31 -29.85 16.53
CA MET A 3 7.54 -28.80 15.86
C MET A 3 8.40 -27.54 15.76
N ILE A 4 8.52 -27.00 14.55
CA ILE A 4 9.17 -25.72 14.30
C ILE A 4 8.39 -24.62 15.05
N PRO A 5 9.04 -23.68 15.77
CA PRO A 5 8.35 -22.58 16.44
C PRO A 5 7.53 -21.70 15.48
N LEU A 6 6.38 -21.19 15.93
CA LEU A 6 5.48 -20.35 15.11
C LEU A 6 6.17 -19.13 14.45
N PRO A 7 7.08 -18.39 15.12
CA PRO A 7 7.81 -17.29 14.47
C PRO A 7 8.62 -17.75 13.26
N GLU A 8 9.24 -18.92 13.36
CA GLU A 8 10.05 -19.50 12.28
C GLU A 8 9.16 -20.01 11.15
N GLN A 9 8.03 -20.66 11.46
CA GLN A 9 7.02 -21.03 10.45
C GLN A 9 6.54 -19.81 9.65
N LYS A 10 6.24 -18.69 10.33
CA LYS A 10 5.85 -17.42 9.68
C LYS A 10 6.99 -16.85 8.82
N ALA A 11 8.24 -16.92 9.29
CA ALA A 11 9.39 -16.43 8.53
C ALA A 11 9.61 -17.24 7.25
N GLN A 12 9.55 -18.57 7.33
CA GLN A 12 9.66 -19.47 6.18
C GLN A 12 8.54 -19.20 5.16
N LEU A 13 7.30 -19.06 5.63
CA LEU A 13 6.16 -18.76 4.74
C LEU A 13 6.30 -17.39 4.07
N ARG A 14 6.70 -16.34 4.80
CA ARG A 14 6.94 -15.00 4.20
C ARG A 14 8.02 -15.05 3.13
N LYS A 15 9.11 -15.78 3.36
CA LYS A 15 10.18 -15.94 2.35
C LYS A 15 9.64 -16.60 1.08
N LYS A 16 8.91 -17.71 1.23
CA LYS A 16 8.28 -18.44 0.12
C LYS A 16 7.31 -17.56 -0.68
N LEU A 17 6.38 -16.88 -0.01
CA LEU A 17 5.35 -16.06 -0.68
C LEU A 17 5.92 -14.81 -1.34
N ARG A 18 6.94 -14.17 -0.75
CA ARG A 18 7.63 -13.04 -1.39
C ARG A 18 8.34 -13.46 -2.67
N ALA A 19 9.02 -14.59 -2.66
CA ALA A 19 9.67 -15.13 -3.86
C ALA A 19 8.65 -15.49 -4.94
N ALA A 20 7.57 -16.20 -4.57
CA ALA A 20 6.49 -16.54 -5.50
C ALA A 20 5.86 -15.29 -6.13
N ARG A 21 5.59 -14.24 -5.33
CA ARG A 21 5.03 -12.98 -5.82
C ARG A 21 6.01 -12.22 -6.73
N ALA A 22 7.30 -12.21 -6.40
CA ALA A 22 8.33 -11.59 -7.24
C ALA A 22 8.52 -12.30 -8.59
N ALA A 23 8.23 -13.60 -8.67
CA ALA A 23 8.32 -14.39 -9.89
C ALA A 23 7.06 -14.35 -10.77
N LEU A 24 6.00 -13.61 -10.37
CA LEU A 24 4.78 -13.52 -11.17
C LEU A 24 5.04 -12.76 -12.48
N PRO A 25 4.69 -13.34 -13.65
CA PRO A 25 4.74 -12.60 -14.90
C PRO A 25 3.59 -11.59 -14.98
N ASP A 26 3.75 -10.61 -15.87
CA ASP A 26 2.72 -9.62 -16.21
C ASP A 26 2.22 -8.82 -15.00
N HIS A 27 3.12 -8.49 -14.08
CA HIS A 27 2.80 -7.80 -12.83
C HIS A 27 1.94 -6.55 -13.02
N SER A 28 2.28 -5.70 -14.01
CA SER A 28 1.53 -4.49 -14.34
C SER A 28 0.10 -4.79 -14.78
N LEU A 29 -0.10 -5.75 -15.68
CA LEU A 29 -1.42 -6.12 -16.19
C LEU A 29 -2.29 -6.74 -15.09
N ARG A 30 -1.71 -7.60 -14.25
CA ARG A 30 -2.40 -8.18 -13.10
C ARG A 30 -2.80 -7.10 -12.10
N SER A 31 -1.92 -6.13 -11.86
CA SER A 31 -2.19 -5.02 -10.96
C SER A 31 -3.32 -4.14 -11.46
N GLU A 32 -3.30 -3.78 -12.74
CA GLU A 32 -4.34 -2.99 -13.37
C GLU A 32 -5.71 -3.69 -13.30
N ARG A 33 -5.77 -5.00 -13.59
CA ARG A 33 -7.01 -5.78 -13.46
C ARG A 33 -7.53 -5.81 -12.03
N ALA A 34 -6.67 -6.02 -11.05
CA ALA A 34 -7.04 -6.00 -9.64
C ALA A 34 -7.57 -4.62 -9.22
N CYS A 35 -6.89 -3.53 -9.63
CA CYS A 35 -7.34 -2.17 -9.35
C CYS A 35 -8.71 -1.88 -9.99
N ARG A 36 -8.94 -2.28 -11.24
CA ARG A 36 -10.24 -2.15 -11.91
C ARG A 36 -11.35 -2.93 -11.22
N ASN A 37 -11.04 -4.07 -10.63
CA ASN A 37 -12.02 -4.82 -9.85
C ASN A 37 -12.34 -4.12 -8.52
N ILE A 38 -11.33 -3.54 -7.87
CA ILE A 38 -11.51 -2.79 -6.62
C ILE A 38 -12.43 -1.58 -6.85
N THR A 39 -12.23 -0.82 -7.92
CA THR A 39 -13.06 0.37 -8.20
C THR A 39 -14.53 0.05 -8.50
N ARG A 40 -14.86 -1.20 -8.84
CA ARG A 40 -16.23 -1.67 -9.08
C ARG A 40 -16.97 -2.07 -7.79
N LEU A 41 -16.27 -2.20 -6.67
CA LEU A 41 -16.87 -2.60 -5.40
C LEU A 41 -17.80 -1.50 -4.88
N ALA A 42 -18.96 -1.89 -4.33
CA ALA A 42 -19.88 -0.95 -3.68
C ALA A 42 -19.18 -0.20 -2.54
N GLN A 43 -18.30 -0.88 -1.80
CA GLN A 43 -17.48 -0.31 -0.73
C GLN A 43 -16.50 0.75 -1.23
N TRP A 44 -15.92 0.55 -2.42
CA TRP A 44 -15.07 1.57 -3.02
C TRP A 44 -15.90 2.80 -3.36
N ASN A 45 -17.05 2.61 -4.02
CA ASN A 45 -17.89 3.70 -4.49
C ASN A 45 -18.45 4.55 -3.33
N SER A 46 -18.94 3.92 -2.26
CA SER A 46 -19.53 4.62 -1.11
C SER A 46 -18.52 5.20 -0.12
N ALA A 47 -17.26 4.75 -0.15
CA ALA A 47 -16.25 5.22 0.79
C ALA A 47 -15.89 6.70 0.56
N ARG A 48 -15.93 7.50 1.63
CA ARG A 48 -15.41 8.88 1.65
C ARG A 48 -13.96 8.97 2.10
N ASN A 49 -13.50 8.05 2.94
CA ASN A 49 -12.11 8.00 3.41
C ASN A 49 -11.54 6.64 3.01
N VAL A 50 -10.43 6.65 2.27
CA VAL A 50 -9.78 5.41 1.82
C VAL A 50 -8.33 5.43 2.27
N LEU A 51 -7.99 4.48 3.16
CA LEU A 51 -6.61 4.19 3.50
C LEU A 51 -6.00 3.30 2.40
N ILE A 52 -4.98 3.81 1.73
CA ILE A 52 -4.23 3.12 0.68
C ILE A 52 -2.74 3.16 0.98
N TYR A 53 -2.04 2.04 0.76
CA TYR A 53 -0.59 2.03 0.85
C TYR A 53 0.04 2.43 -0.50
N VAL A 54 1.21 3.07 -0.44
CA VAL A 54 2.03 3.28 -1.63
C VAL A 54 2.81 1.99 -1.92
N SER A 55 2.51 1.36 -3.05
CA SER A 55 3.02 0.03 -3.37
C SER A 55 4.53 -0.02 -3.54
N SER A 56 5.13 -1.14 -3.14
CA SER A 56 6.56 -1.39 -3.25
C SER A 56 6.89 -2.69 -3.97
N ARG A 57 8.01 -2.72 -4.72
CA ARG A 57 8.61 -3.95 -5.26
C ARG A 57 7.58 -4.80 -6.04
N SER A 58 7.28 -6.00 -5.56
CA SER A 58 6.38 -6.97 -6.19
C SER A 58 4.95 -6.94 -5.63
N GLU A 59 4.61 -6.00 -4.75
CA GLU A 59 3.24 -5.83 -4.25
C GLU A 59 2.28 -5.43 -5.38
N LEU A 60 0.98 -5.53 -5.13
CA LEU A 60 -0.01 -4.98 -6.06
C LEU A 60 0.33 -3.51 -6.31
N ASN A 61 0.54 -3.12 -7.57
CA ASN A 61 0.81 -1.72 -7.88
C ASN A 61 -0.46 -0.90 -7.64
N THR A 62 -0.44 -0.03 -6.63
CA THR A 62 -1.59 0.77 -6.20
C THR A 62 -1.65 2.15 -6.87
N ALA A 63 -0.70 2.50 -7.75
CA ALA A 63 -0.62 3.83 -8.37
C ALA A 63 -1.91 4.25 -9.06
N PHE A 64 -2.58 3.34 -9.76
CA PHE A 64 -3.87 3.63 -10.42
C PHE A 64 -4.97 4.00 -9.42
N LEU A 65 -5.05 3.29 -8.29
CA LEU A 65 -6.02 3.58 -7.24
C LEU A 65 -5.68 4.87 -6.51
N LEU A 66 -4.39 5.13 -6.29
CA LEU A 66 -3.91 6.38 -5.71
C LEU A 66 -4.34 7.57 -6.57
N ASP A 67 -4.13 7.50 -7.89
CA ASP A 67 -4.56 8.55 -8.82
C ASP A 67 -6.07 8.69 -8.87
N SER A 68 -6.79 7.58 -8.81
CA SER A 68 -8.26 7.61 -8.76
C SER A 68 -8.77 8.33 -7.50
N LEU A 69 -8.11 8.14 -6.35
CA LEU A 69 -8.47 8.81 -5.10
C LEU A 69 -8.11 10.29 -5.12
N LEU A 70 -6.92 10.65 -5.61
CA LEU A 70 -6.45 12.03 -5.65
C LEU A 70 -7.24 12.90 -6.64
N ASN A 71 -7.82 12.29 -7.68
CA ASN A 71 -8.64 13.00 -8.67
C ASN A 71 -10.14 13.01 -8.34
N ASP A 72 -10.58 12.29 -7.30
CA ASP A 72 -11.99 12.26 -6.91
C ASP A 72 -12.25 13.26 -5.77
N PRO A 73 -12.93 14.40 -6.03
CA PRO A 73 -13.18 15.42 -5.02
C PRO A 73 -14.13 14.95 -3.89
N GLN A 74 -14.77 13.78 -4.03
CA GLN A 74 -15.66 13.21 -3.01
C GLN A 74 -14.93 12.25 -2.06
N LYS A 75 -13.65 11.97 -2.31
CA LYS A 75 -12.86 11.00 -1.52
C LYS A 75 -11.63 11.67 -0.90
N ASN A 76 -11.33 11.24 0.32
CA ASN A 76 -10.10 11.56 1.03
C ASN A 76 -9.12 10.39 0.85
N CYS A 77 -7.98 10.69 0.23
CA CYS A 77 -6.86 9.76 0.11
C CYS A 77 -6.03 9.79 1.39
N VAL A 78 -6.00 8.67 2.12
CA VAL A 78 -5.21 8.52 3.35
C VAL A 78 -4.12 7.49 3.11
N VAL A 79 -2.89 7.78 3.50
CA VAL A 79 -1.74 6.87 3.36
C VAL A 79 -1.07 6.62 4.72
N PRO A 80 -0.50 5.43 4.95
CA PRO A 80 0.21 5.13 6.19
C PRO A 80 1.63 5.73 6.21
N LYS A 81 2.07 6.19 7.37
CA LYS A 81 3.47 6.52 7.68
C LYS A 81 3.94 5.71 8.89
N CYS A 82 4.91 4.83 8.69
CA CYS A 82 5.56 4.12 9.79
C CYS A 82 6.53 5.06 10.52
N LEU A 83 6.41 5.14 11.84
CA LEU A 83 7.31 5.92 12.70
C LEU A 83 8.46 5.05 13.24
N PRO A 84 9.61 5.64 13.64
CA PRO A 84 10.75 4.88 14.16
C PRO A 84 10.44 4.01 15.39
N ASN A 85 9.46 4.40 16.19
CA ASN A 85 9.00 3.66 17.36
C ASN A 85 8.04 2.50 17.02
N GLY A 86 7.77 2.25 15.73
CA GLY A 86 6.86 1.20 15.27
C GLY A 86 5.39 1.59 15.23
N ALA A 87 5.03 2.84 15.59
CA ALA A 87 3.68 3.35 15.41
C ALA A 87 3.36 3.62 13.93
N LEU A 88 2.07 3.65 13.61
CA LEU A 88 1.56 3.89 12.26
C LEU A 88 0.66 5.13 12.28
N ASN A 89 1.11 6.21 11.65
CA ASN A 89 0.28 7.39 11.45
C ASN A 89 -0.52 7.27 10.14
N LEU A 90 -1.73 7.81 10.13
CA LEU A 90 -2.58 7.89 8.95
C LEU A 90 -2.63 9.34 8.48
N ILE A 91 -2.04 9.59 7.32
CA ILE A 91 -1.86 10.94 6.79
C ILE A 91 -2.76 11.11 5.58
N GLN A 92 -3.65 12.10 5.61
CA GLN A 92 -4.39 12.49 4.42
C GLN A 92 -3.45 13.24 3.46
N ILE A 93 -3.47 12.84 2.20
CA ILE A 93 -2.80 13.56 1.12
C ILE A 93 -3.81 14.08 0.10
N ARG A 94 -3.46 15.17 -0.57
CA ARG A 94 -4.25 15.85 -1.60
C ARG A 94 -3.58 15.85 -2.97
N SER A 95 -2.29 15.52 -3.03
CA SER A 95 -1.56 15.43 -4.30
C SER A 95 -0.43 14.40 -4.19
N ARG A 96 0.17 14.05 -5.33
CA ARG A 96 1.39 13.23 -5.36
C ARG A 96 2.63 13.98 -4.85
N ASP A 97 2.63 15.31 -4.90
CA ASP A 97 3.76 16.13 -4.47
C ASP A 97 3.94 16.10 -2.94
N GLU A 98 2.89 15.68 -2.23
CA GLU A 98 2.91 15.39 -0.81
C GLU A 98 3.53 14.00 -0.48
N LEU A 99 4.03 13.27 -1.48
CA LEU A 99 4.78 12.03 -1.34
C LEU A 99 6.25 12.24 -1.76
N ALA A 100 7.18 11.88 -0.89
CA ALA A 100 8.62 11.93 -1.15
C ALA A 100 9.27 10.56 -0.93
N PRO A 101 10.44 10.29 -1.54
CA PRO A 101 11.21 9.08 -1.24
C PRO A 101 11.41 8.92 0.27
N GLY A 102 10.85 7.85 0.81
CA GLY A 102 10.82 7.55 2.24
C GLY A 102 11.73 6.39 2.62
N ALA A 103 11.47 5.82 3.79
CA ALA A 103 12.21 4.64 4.24
C ALA A 103 11.93 3.44 3.33
N TYR A 104 12.83 2.44 3.32
CA TYR A 104 12.64 1.17 2.61
C TYR A 104 12.45 1.24 1.07
N GLY A 105 12.65 2.41 0.45
CA GLY A 105 12.51 2.61 -0.99
C GLY A 105 11.07 2.76 -1.47
N ILE A 106 10.16 3.20 -0.59
CA ILE A 106 8.77 3.56 -0.93
C ILE A 106 8.57 5.06 -0.80
N LEU A 107 7.55 5.61 -1.46
CA LEU A 107 7.19 7.01 -1.21
C LEU A 107 6.40 7.09 0.10
N ASP A 108 6.82 7.98 0.98
CA ASP A 108 6.15 8.32 2.23
C ASP A 108 5.58 9.74 2.13
N PRO A 109 4.57 10.09 2.95
CA PRO A 109 4.19 11.47 3.17
C PRO A 109 5.38 12.36 3.52
N VAL A 110 5.39 13.58 2.98
CA VAL A 110 6.36 14.61 3.33
C VAL A 110 6.29 14.93 4.83
N ARG A 111 7.42 15.39 5.37
CA ARG A 111 7.61 15.54 6.82
C ARG A 111 6.62 16.51 7.43
N GLU A 112 6.29 17.57 6.70
CA GLU A 112 5.39 18.65 7.09
C GLU A 112 3.98 18.15 7.41
N LEU A 113 3.55 17.05 6.78
CA LEU A 113 2.25 16.42 7.06
C LEU A 113 2.27 15.53 8.30
N CYS A 114 3.44 15.18 8.81
CA CYS A 114 3.64 14.22 9.88
C CYS A 114 3.80 14.87 11.27
N GLU A 115 3.86 16.20 11.35
CA GLU A 115 4.17 16.97 12.58
C GLU A 115 2.93 17.52 13.32
N ASN A 116 1.73 16.96 13.07
CA ASN A 116 0.49 17.34 13.77
C ASN A 116 0.12 16.40 14.92
#